data_AF-A0A483A783-F1
#
_entry.id   AF-A0A483A783-F1
#
_cell.length_a   1.000
_cell.length_b   1.000
_cell.length_c   1.000
_cell.angle_alpha   90.00
_cell.angle_beta   90.00
_cell.angle_gamma   90.00
#
_symmetry.space_group_name_H-M   'P 1'
#
loop_
_entity.id
_entity.type
_entity.pdbx_description
1 polymer ?
#
loop_
_entity_poly.entity_id
_entity_poly.type
_entity_poly.pdbx_seq_one_letter_code
_entity_poly.pdbx_strand_id
1 'polypeptide(L)'
;MIKTLLIILLILPINLALAAQNTTLSNSNSLNGIIDLPNTAALNIMMGALSSLKELREQNKATPENVETLIKIKLLPNIALDVSARLALKKHWHTLNSQQQHIFQQYITESLIRDYAGVLGAYEQFDSINISVNPKVKRKDNKAIVKVLIAFNESQNPFKVTLKMIYSNRWRVYDLMFSGVSLVKNYQAQFNSHIRRKGIDSLMRKIISKLSKG
;
A
#
# COMPACT_ATOMS: atom_id res chain seq x y z
N MET A 1 1.65 1.58 16.48
CA MET A 1 0.99 0.40 15.89
C MET A 1 0.65 0.55 14.40
N ILE A 2 -0.04 1.60 13.92
CA ILE A 2 -0.20 1.81 12.45
C ILE A 2 1.09 2.27 11.78
N LYS A 3 1.85 3.19 12.41
CA LYS A 3 3.18 3.61 11.93
C LYS A 3 4.09 2.40 11.67
N THR A 4 4.02 1.40 12.55
CA THR A 4 4.76 0.15 12.45
C THR A 4 4.33 -0.75 11.28
N LEU A 5 3.08 -0.69 10.81
CA LEU A 5 2.56 -1.63 9.81
C LEU A 5 2.97 -1.28 8.37
N LEU A 6 3.31 -0.01 8.12
CA LEU A 6 3.80 0.50 6.83
C LEU A 6 5.31 0.83 6.85
N ILE A 7 5.90 1.02 8.04
CA ILE A 7 7.37 0.94 8.24
C ILE A 7 7.92 -0.41 7.74
N ILE A 8 7.12 -1.49 7.79
CA ILE A 8 7.55 -2.80 7.29
C ILE A 8 7.52 -2.90 5.76
N LEU A 9 7.03 -1.86 5.07
CA LEU A 9 7.34 -1.73 3.65
C LEU A 9 8.80 -1.28 3.41
N LEU A 10 9.54 -0.76 4.41
CA LEU A 10 10.86 -0.13 4.19
C LEU A 10 11.95 -0.20 5.29
N ILE A 11 11.76 -0.66 6.53
CA ILE A 11 12.87 -0.62 7.51
C ILE A 11 12.81 -1.77 8.53
N LEU A 12 13.67 -2.78 8.38
CA LEU A 12 14.59 -3.28 9.43
C LEU A 12 15.48 -4.45 8.91
N PRO A 13 16.81 -4.40 9.10
CA PRO A 13 17.71 -5.54 8.87
C PRO A 13 17.94 -6.32 10.18
N ILE A 14 17.71 -7.65 10.21
CA ILE A 14 18.35 -8.56 11.19
C ILE A 14 18.61 -9.92 10.52
N ASN A 15 19.89 -10.29 10.50
CA ASN A 15 20.43 -11.58 10.09
C ASN A 15 19.84 -12.76 10.87
N LEU A 16 19.54 -13.86 10.18
CA LEU A 16 19.82 -15.22 10.65
C LEU A 16 19.73 -16.20 9.47
N ALA A 17 20.83 -16.92 9.23
CA ALA A 17 20.97 -18.03 8.28
C ALA A 17 20.07 -19.23 8.70
N LEU A 18 19.55 -20.10 7.81
CA LEU A 18 20.21 -21.19 7.08
C LEU A 18 19.23 -21.92 6.11
N ALA A 19 19.76 -22.27 4.93
CA ALA A 19 19.35 -23.34 4.00
C ALA A 19 18.34 -23.06 2.86
N ALA A 20 18.93 -22.88 1.67
CA ALA A 20 18.63 -23.43 0.34
C ALA A 20 17.30 -24.16 0.05
N GLN A 21 16.65 -23.81 -1.08
CA GLN A 21 16.67 -24.65 -2.29
C GLN A 21 16.03 -23.96 -3.50
N ASN A 22 16.64 -24.23 -4.65
CA ASN A 22 16.36 -23.69 -5.98
C ASN A 22 15.03 -24.21 -6.55
N THR A 23 14.29 -23.39 -7.28
CA THR A 23 13.69 -23.84 -8.54
C THR A 23 13.36 -22.67 -9.47
N THR A 24 13.99 -22.70 -10.63
CA THR A 24 13.58 -22.01 -11.85
C THR A 24 12.26 -22.59 -12.37
N LEU A 25 11.46 -21.77 -13.07
CA LEU A 25 10.90 -22.11 -14.37
C LEU A 25 10.12 -20.93 -14.96
N SER A 26 10.65 -20.46 -16.09
CA SER A 26 10.00 -19.62 -17.07
C SER A 26 8.79 -20.33 -17.69
N ASN A 27 7.75 -19.58 -18.05
CA ASN A 27 7.19 -19.71 -19.39
C ASN A 27 6.37 -18.49 -19.82
N SER A 28 6.75 -17.94 -20.96
CA SER A 28 6.07 -16.89 -21.71
C SER A 28 4.87 -17.47 -22.47
N ASN A 29 3.69 -16.83 -22.38
CA ASN A 29 2.73 -16.67 -23.50
C ASN A 29 1.48 -15.85 -23.09
N SER A 30 1.06 -14.95 -23.99
CA SER A 30 -0.15 -14.09 -24.01
C SER A 30 -0.02 -12.65 -23.45
N LEU A 31 0.67 -11.77 -24.18
CA LEU A 31 0.88 -10.36 -23.78
C LEU A 31 -0.41 -9.58 -23.44
N ASN A 32 -1.59 -9.95 -23.94
CA ASN A 32 -2.85 -9.28 -23.60
C ASN A 32 -3.63 -9.93 -22.45
N GLY A 33 -3.48 -11.23 -22.20
CA GLY A 33 -4.03 -11.90 -21.02
C GLY A 33 -3.15 -11.71 -19.78
N ILE A 34 -1.84 -11.53 -19.98
CA ILE A 34 -0.84 -11.28 -18.94
C ILE A 34 -1.10 -9.94 -18.23
N ILE A 35 -1.53 -8.89 -18.95
CA ILE A 35 -1.72 -7.53 -18.39
C ILE A 35 -2.92 -7.44 -17.43
N ASP A 36 -3.97 -8.24 -17.65
CA ASP A 36 -5.20 -8.21 -16.84
C ASP A 36 -5.26 -9.26 -15.71
N LEU A 37 -4.18 -10.02 -15.50
CA LEU A 37 -4.09 -10.92 -14.37
C LEU A 37 -3.78 -10.14 -13.07
N PRO A 38 -4.51 -10.39 -11.98
CA PRO A 38 -4.30 -9.68 -10.72
C PRO A 38 -2.89 -9.85 -10.13
N ASN A 39 -2.25 -11.01 -10.31
CA ASN A 39 -0.86 -11.22 -9.88
C ASN A 39 0.13 -10.39 -10.72
N THR A 40 -0.06 -10.32 -12.04
CA THR A 40 0.78 -9.48 -12.90
C THR A 40 0.58 -8.01 -12.56
N ALA A 41 -0.67 -7.57 -12.40
CA ALA A 41 -0.96 -6.19 -12.02
C ALA A 41 -0.36 -5.83 -10.67
N ALA A 42 -0.46 -6.72 -9.67
CA ALA A 42 0.20 -6.55 -8.38
C ALA A 42 1.72 -6.41 -8.52
N LEU A 43 2.35 -7.29 -9.29
CA LEU A 43 3.79 -7.25 -9.53
C LEU A 43 4.19 -5.93 -10.20
N ASN A 44 3.49 -5.52 -11.25
CA ASN A 44 3.75 -4.26 -11.97
C ASN A 44 3.59 -3.03 -11.08
N ILE A 45 2.56 -2.99 -10.22
CA ILE A 45 2.36 -1.90 -9.27
C ILE A 45 3.53 -1.80 -8.30
N MET A 46 3.95 -2.94 -7.73
CA MET A 46 5.02 -2.99 -6.74
C MET A 46 6.39 -2.69 -7.36
N MET A 47 6.71 -3.30 -8.51
CA MET A 47 7.95 -3.06 -9.24
C MET A 47 8.02 -1.64 -9.79
N GLY A 48 6.92 -1.10 -10.31
CA GLY A 48 6.86 0.28 -10.80
C GLY A 48 7.14 1.28 -9.67
N ALA A 49 6.56 1.08 -8.50
CA ALA A 49 6.84 1.91 -7.33
C ALA A 49 8.32 1.81 -6.89
N LEU A 50 8.86 0.59 -6.80
CA LEU A 50 10.28 0.37 -6.48
C LEU A 50 11.21 1.05 -7.48
N SER A 51 10.95 0.87 -8.78
CA SER A 51 11.74 1.46 -9.86
C SER A 51 11.72 2.97 -9.83
N SER A 52 10.55 3.60 -9.62
CA SER A 52 10.48 5.06 -9.54
C SER A 52 11.24 5.61 -8.33
N LEU A 53 11.22 4.91 -7.19
CA LEU A 53 11.98 5.31 -6.00
C LEU A 53 13.48 5.16 -6.19
N LYS A 54 13.92 4.07 -6.83
CA LYS A 54 15.32 3.87 -7.24
C LYS A 54 15.82 4.97 -8.16
N GLU A 55 15.08 5.25 -9.22
CA GLU A 55 15.44 6.29 -10.19
C GLU A 55 15.58 7.66 -9.51
N LEU A 56 14.64 8.01 -8.61
CA LEU A 56 14.71 9.25 -7.86
C LEU A 56 15.95 9.32 -6.97
N ARG A 57 16.37 8.19 -6.39
CA ARG A 57 17.58 8.07 -5.59
C ARG A 57 18.85 8.18 -6.42
N GLU A 58 18.95 7.43 -7.52
CA GLU A 58 20.10 7.44 -8.44
C GLU A 58 20.38 8.84 -8.99
N GLN A 59 19.31 9.64 -9.19
CA GLN A 59 19.42 11.04 -9.60
C GLN A 59 19.77 12.00 -8.45
N ASN A 60 20.02 11.51 -7.23
CA ASN A 60 20.21 12.30 -6.00
C ASN A 60 19.03 13.25 -5.71
N LYS A 61 17.81 12.84 -6.05
CA LYS A 61 16.58 13.65 -5.94
C LYS A 61 15.57 13.07 -4.96
N ALA A 62 15.93 12.09 -4.14
CA ALA A 62 15.04 11.44 -3.17
C ALA A 62 14.68 12.31 -1.94
N THR A 63 14.46 13.61 -2.13
CA THR A 63 13.96 14.49 -1.06
C THR A 63 12.51 14.13 -0.71
N PRO A 64 12.04 14.41 0.51
CA PRO A 64 10.65 14.15 0.91
C PRO A 64 9.61 14.75 -0.06
N GLU A 65 9.86 15.94 -0.58
CA GLU A 65 8.96 16.67 -1.49
C GLU A 65 8.85 15.97 -2.86
N ASN A 66 9.98 15.51 -3.40
CA ASN A 66 10.01 14.77 -4.65
C ASN A 66 9.38 13.38 -4.49
N VAL A 67 9.61 12.72 -3.35
CA VAL A 67 8.97 11.45 -3.02
C VAL A 67 7.46 11.62 -2.84
N GLU A 68 7.01 12.70 -2.19
CA GLU A 68 5.59 13.04 -2.10
C GLU A 68 4.98 13.18 -3.50
N THR A 69 5.64 13.93 -4.38
CA THR A 69 5.20 14.12 -5.77
C THR A 69 5.12 12.79 -6.51
N LEU A 70 6.13 11.93 -6.34
CA LEU A 70 6.16 10.58 -6.89
C LEU A 70 5.00 9.73 -6.34
N ILE A 71 4.71 9.80 -5.04
CA ILE A 71 3.59 9.07 -4.45
C ILE A 71 2.28 9.52 -5.10
N LYS A 72 2.06 10.84 -5.20
CA LYS A 72 0.85 11.43 -5.78
C LYS A 72 0.63 11.01 -7.24
N ILE A 73 1.68 11.02 -8.05
CA ILE A 73 1.59 10.82 -9.50
C ILE A 73 1.69 9.33 -9.89
N LYS A 74 2.55 8.56 -9.22
CA LYS A 74 2.90 7.19 -9.64
C LYS A 74 2.25 6.11 -8.77
N LEU A 75 2.08 6.34 -7.46
CA LEU A 75 1.61 5.29 -6.55
C LEU A 75 0.10 5.37 -6.31
N LEU A 76 -0.42 6.55 -5.95
CA LEU A 76 -1.84 6.73 -5.63
C LEU A 76 -2.81 6.27 -6.71
N PRO A 77 -2.55 6.45 -8.03
CA PRO A 77 -3.46 5.95 -9.07
C PRO A 77 -3.67 4.43 -9.04
N ASN A 78 -2.77 3.67 -8.41
CA ASN A 78 -2.87 2.22 -8.24
C ASN A 78 -3.69 1.81 -7.02
N ILE A 79 -4.14 2.78 -6.21
CA ILE A 79 -4.90 2.55 -4.97
C ILE A 79 -6.37 2.87 -5.22
N ALA A 80 -7.25 1.95 -4.81
CA ALA A 80 -8.69 2.18 -4.79
C ALA A 80 -9.10 2.90 -3.51
N LEU A 81 -8.66 4.16 -3.38
CA LEU A 81 -8.87 4.99 -2.19
C LEU A 81 -10.36 5.13 -1.83
N ASP A 82 -11.22 5.22 -2.84
CA ASP A 82 -12.67 5.25 -2.71
C ASP A 82 -13.21 4.02 -1.95
N VAL A 83 -12.70 2.83 -2.30
CA VAL A 83 -13.06 1.57 -1.64
C VAL A 83 -12.44 1.50 -0.24
N SER A 84 -11.16 1.84 -0.12
CA SER A 84 -10.43 1.82 1.15
C SER A 84 -11.10 2.72 2.20
N ALA A 85 -11.42 3.96 1.83
CA ALA A 85 -12.03 4.96 2.71
C ALA A 85 -13.44 4.54 3.15
N ARG A 86 -14.25 4.04 2.22
CA ARG A 86 -15.58 3.50 2.53
C ARG A 86 -15.50 2.34 3.51
N LEU A 87 -14.56 1.42 3.31
CA LEU A 87 -14.37 0.28 4.22
C LEU A 87 -13.84 0.71 5.60
N ALA A 88 -12.98 1.73 5.66
CA ALA A 88 -12.45 2.28 6.90
C ALA A 88 -13.55 2.90 7.79
N LEU A 89 -14.57 3.55 7.21
CA LEU A 89 -15.71 4.07 8.00
C LEU A 89 -16.89 3.09 8.11
N LYS A 90 -16.98 2.09 7.24
CA LYS A 90 -18.05 1.09 7.19
C LYS A 90 -19.43 1.77 7.22
N LYS A 91 -20.23 1.50 8.26
CA LYS A 91 -21.57 2.06 8.42
C LYS A 91 -21.58 3.59 8.56
N HIS A 92 -20.50 4.18 9.08
CA HIS A 92 -20.39 5.63 9.25
C HIS A 92 -20.07 6.36 7.94
N TRP A 93 -19.69 5.64 6.87
CA TRP A 93 -19.49 6.26 5.56
C TRP A 93 -20.76 6.96 5.06
N HIS A 94 -21.91 6.30 5.24
CA HIS A 94 -23.20 6.76 4.75
C HIS A 94 -23.78 7.93 5.56
N THR A 95 -23.19 8.28 6.70
CA THR A 95 -23.58 9.47 7.49
C THR A 95 -22.84 10.72 7.04
N LEU A 96 -21.84 10.60 6.17
CA LEU A 96 -21.09 11.72 5.63
C LEU A 96 -21.73 12.21 4.34
N ASN A 97 -21.85 13.53 4.18
CA ASN A 97 -22.18 14.14 2.89
C ASN A 97 -20.99 14.05 1.90
N SER A 98 -21.23 14.35 0.63
CA SER A 98 -20.20 14.22 -0.43
C SER A 98 -18.93 15.02 -0.16
N GLN A 99 -19.06 16.24 0.38
CA GLN A 99 -17.90 17.07 0.73
C GLN A 99 -17.09 16.45 1.88
N GLN A 100 -17.75 15.95 2.92
CA GLN A 100 -17.10 15.27 4.04
C GLN A 100 -16.41 13.97 3.61
N GLN A 101 -17.02 13.22 2.68
CA GLN A 101 -16.41 12.03 2.09
C GLN A 101 -15.12 12.37 1.34
N HIS A 102 -15.12 13.45 0.57
CA HIS A 102 -13.93 13.94 -0.13
C HIS A 102 -12.83 14.38 0.86
N ILE A 103 -13.18 15.19 1.86
CA ILE A 103 -12.26 15.63 2.92
C ILE A 103 -11.64 14.42 3.65
N PHE A 104 -12.43 13.39 3.94
CA PHE A 104 -11.95 12.17 4.58
C PHE A 104 -10.94 11.41 3.70
N GLN A 105 -11.20 11.29 2.39
CA GLN A 105 -10.27 10.67 1.45
C GLN A 105 -8.96 11.47 1.35
N GLN A 106 -9.05 12.80 1.22
CA GLN A 106 -7.89 13.69 1.19
C GLN A 106 -7.06 13.53 2.47
N TYR A 107 -7.69 13.47 3.63
CA TYR A 107 -6.99 13.27 4.90
C TYR A 107 -6.20 11.95 4.96
N ILE A 108 -6.78 10.84 4.48
CA ILE A 108 -6.07 9.57 4.44
C ILE A 108 -4.83 9.71 3.55
N THR A 109 -4.98 10.28 2.36
CA THR A 109 -3.88 10.49 1.41
C THR A 109 -2.77 11.33 2.02
N GLU A 110 -3.09 12.54 2.49
CA GLU A 110 -2.10 13.47 3.04
C GLU A 110 -1.46 12.94 4.32
N SER A 111 -2.21 12.20 5.14
CA SER A 111 -1.62 11.57 6.33
C SER A 111 -0.63 10.48 5.98
N LEU A 112 -0.91 9.66 4.96
CA LEU A 112 0.03 8.63 4.51
C LEU A 112 1.27 9.25 3.89
N ILE A 113 1.11 10.23 3.01
CA ILE A 113 2.24 10.93 2.38
C ILE A 113 3.16 11.53 3.44
N ARG A 114 2.60 12.32 4.36
CA ARG A 114 3.36 12.96 5.44
C ARG A 114 4.08 11.94 6.33
N ASP A 115 3.47 10.80 6.60
CA ASP A 115 4.06 9.78 7.47
C ASP A 115 5.18 8.98 6.77
N TYR A 116 5.19 8.89 5.43
CA TYR A 116 6.09 7.97 4.71
C TYR A 116 7.01 8.60 3.68
N ALA A 117 6.75 9.80 3.17
CA ALA A 117 7.58 10.43 2.14
C ALA A 117 9.03 10.61 2.62
N GLY A 118 9.24 11.08 3.86
CA GLY A 118 10.57 11.20 4.44
C GLY A 118 11.26 9.84 4.68
N VAL A 119 10.51 8.82 5.09
CA VAL A 119 11.04 7.45 5.28
C VAL A 119 11.53 6.87 3.96
N LEU A 120 10.71 6.99 2.91
CA LEU A 120 11.02 6.56 1.57
C LEU A 120 12.21 7.33 0.98
N GLY A 121 12.27 8.64 1.21
CA GLY A 121 13.36 9.50 0.75
C GLY A 121 14.68 9.26 1.46
N ALA A 122 14.66 8.69 2.68
CA ALA A 122 15.86 8.35 3.43
C ALA A 122 16.32 6.90 3.23
N TYR A 123 15.54 6.06 2.55
CA TYR A 123 15.89 4.64 2.38
C TYR A 123 16.93 4.45 1.27
N GLU A 124 18.03 3.79 1.59
CA GLU A 124 19.18 3.62 0.67
C GLU A 124 19.22 2.25 -0.01
N GLN A 125 18.67 1.22 0.62
CA GLN A 125 18.89 -0.17 0.23
C GLN A 125 17.87 -0.67 -0.80
N PHE A 126 17.41 0.18 -1.73
CA PHE A 126 16.43 -0.21 -2.73
C PHE A 126 16.95 -1.34 -3.65
N ASP A 127 18.25 -1.37 -3.91
CA ASP A 127 18.87 -2.40 -4.76
C ASP A 127 18.90 -3.79 -4.16
N SER A 128 18.76 -3.88 -2.84
CA SER A 128 18.63 -5.16 -2.17
C SER A 128 17.23 -5.79 -2.32
N ILE A 129 16.23 -5.03 -2.77
CA ILE A 129 14.83 -5.48 -2.75
C ILE A 129 14.52 -6.33 -3.98
N ASN A 130 14.08 -7.56 -3.74
CA ASN A 130 13.49 -8.44 -4.74
C ASN A 130 12.01 -8.71 -4.41
N ILE A 131 11.13 -8.56 -5.40
CA ILE A 131 9.69 -8.72 -5.26
C ILE A 131 9.25 -9.88 -6.14
N SER A 132 8.56 -10.84 -5.53
CA SER A 132 7.88 -11.93 -6.27
C SER A 132 6.43 -12.04 -5.84
N VAL A 133 5.60 -12.57 -6.75
CA VAL A 133 4.17 -12.74 -6.52
C VAL A 133 3.81 -14.21 -6.64
N ASN A 134 2.97 -14.69 -5.72
CA ASN A 134 2.48 -16.06 -5.79
C ASN A 134 1.60 -16.24 -7.03
N PRO A 135 1.86 -17.24 -7.89
CA PRO A 135 1.05 -17.47 -9.09
C PRO A 135 -0.39 -17.88 -8.77
N LYS A 136 -0.63 -18.47 -7.59
CA LYS A 136 -1.97 -18.85 -7.14
C LYS A 136 -2.68 -17.65 -6.51
N VAL A 137 -3.61 -17.06 -7.25
CA VAL A 137 -4.46 -15.96 -6.79
C VAL A 137 -5.83 -16.48 -6.39
N LYS A 138 -6.39 -15.98 -5.29
CA LYS A 138 -7.81 -16.20 -4.96
C LYS A 138 -8.62 -15.09 -5.61
N ARG A 139 -9.48 -15.41 -6.59
CA ARG A 139 -10.36 -14.46 -7.27
C ARG A 139 -11.83 -14.74 -6.93
N LYS A 140 -12.61 -13.68 -6.79
CA LYS A 140 -14.07 -13.72 -6.71
C LYS A 140 -14.62 -12.45 -7.35
N ASP A 141 -15.41 -12.60 -8.40
CA ASP A 141 -15.96 -11.49 -9.19
C ASP A 141 -14.86 -10.51 -9.64
N ASN A 142 -15.03 -9.23 -9.33
CA ASN A 142 -14.06 -8.17 -9.59
C ASN A 142 -13.01 -8.03 -8.47
N LYS A 143 -12.86 -8.98 -7.56
CA LYS A 143 -11.89 -8.93 -6.45
C LYS A 143 -10.87 -10.05 -6.53
N ALA A 144 -9.66 -9.75 -6.08
CA ALA A 144 -8.57 -10.70 -5.97
C ALA A 144 -7.79 -10.54 -4.66
N ILE A 145 -7.22 -11.64 -4.18
CA ILE A 145 -6.26 -11.66 -3.07
C ILE A 145 -4.95 -12.22 -3.61
N VAL A 146 -3.94 -11.36 -3.63
CA VAL A 146 -2.63 -11.65 -4.21
C VAL A 146 -1.59 -11.64 -3.10
N LYS A 147 -0.80 -12.71 -3.00
CA LYS A 147 0.31 -12.80 -2.04
C LYS A 147 1.59 -12.33 -2.71
N VAL A 148 2.29 -11.41 -2.06
CA VAL A 148 3.55 -10.82 -2.50
C VAL A 148 4.63 -11.18 -1.48
N LEU A 149 5.80 -11.56 -1.97
CA LEU A 149 7.00 -11.80 -1.18
C LEU A 149 8.00 -10.69 -1.49
N ILE A 150 8.52 -10.07 -0.45
CA ILE A 150 9.55 -9.04 -0.54
C ILE A 150 10.78 -9.56 0.18
N ALA A 151 11.84 -9.86 -0.56
CA ALA A 151 13.13 -10.32 -0.04
C ALA A 151 14.15 -9.18 -0.10
N PHE A 152 15.09 -9.18 0.84
CA PHE A 152 16.22 -8.25 0.89
C PHE A 152 17.51 -9.05 0.74
N ASN A 153 18.26 -8.88 -0.35
CA ASN A 153 19.46 -9.67 -0.68
C ASN A 153 19.21 -11.19 -0.47
N GLU A 154 20.18 -11.92 0.06
CA GLU A 154 20.10 -13.34 0.40
C GLU A 154 19.29 -13.62 1.70
N SER A 155 18.46 -12.68 2.17
CA SER A 155 17.60 -12.93 3.32
C SER A 155 16.66 -14.09 3.05
N GLN A 156 16.75 -15.10 3.92
CA GLN A 156 15.98 -16.33 3.79
C GLN A 156 14.52 -16.18 4.25
N ASN A 157 14.21 -15.06 4.89
CA ASN A 157 12.88 -14.77 5.43
C ASN A 157 12.24 -13.60 4.68
N PRO A 158 11.63 -13.85 3.49
CA PRO A 158 10.92 -12.82 2.77
C PRO A 158 9.70 -12.34 3.56
N PHE A 159 9.48 -11.04 3.53
CA PHE A 159 8.27 -10.43 4.07
C PHE A 159 7.06 -10.84 3.25
N LYS A 160 6.04 -11.36 3.93
CA LYS A 160 4.79 -11.80 3.31
C LYS A 160 3.76 -10.68 3.39
N VAL A 161 3.48 -10.08 2.24
CA VAL A 161 2.42 -9.09 2.06
C VAL A 161 1.26 -9.74 1.33
N THR A 162 0.02 -9.38 1.68
CA THR A 162 -1.16 -9.77 0.91
C THR A 162 -1.88 -8.53 0.45
N LEU A 163 -1.99 -8.36 -0.87
CA LEU A 163 -2.75 -7.29 -1.48
C LEU A 163 -4.16 -7.78 -1.75
N LYS A 164 -5.15 -7.02 -1.31
CA LYS A 164 -6.52 -7.17 -1.80
C LYS A 164 -6.75 -6.16 -2.90
N MET A 165 -7.14 -6.68 -4.06
CA MET A 165 -7.28 -5.90 -5.29
C MET A 165 -8.71 -5.92 -5.77
N ILE A 166 -9.11 -4.84 -6.44
CA ILE A 166 -10.42 -4.69 -7.07
C ILE A 166 -10.23 -4.22 -8.51
N TYR A 167 -11.03 -4.79 -9.41
CA TYR A 167 -11.09 -4.44 -10.82
C TYR A 167 -12.29 -3.52 -11.08
N SER A 168 -12.04 -2.43 -11.78
CA SER A 168 -13.09 -1.58 -12.39
C SER A 168 -12.82 -1.43 -13.88
N ASN A 169 -11.72 -0.75 -14.23
CA ASN A 169 -11.16 -0.68 -15.58
C ASN A 169 -9.71 -1.19 -15.62
N ARG A 170 -9.10 -1.29 -14.44
CA ARG A 170 -7.78 -1.85 -14.16
C ARG A 170 -7.78 -2.36 -12.72
N TRP A 171 -6.86 -3.27 -12.40
CA TRP A 171 -6.65 -3.68 -11.02
C TRP A 171 -6.07 -2.53 -10.19
N ARG A 172 -6.67 -2.30 -9.02
CA ARG A 172 -6.20 -1.36 -7.99
C ARG A 172 -6.18 -2.04 -6.63
N VAL A 173 -5.23 -1.68 -5.77
CA VAL A 173 -5.14 -2.20 -4.40
C VAL A 173 -6.10 -1.42 -3.50
N TYR A 174 -6.99 -2.10 -2.77
CA TYR A 174 -7.90 -1.45 -1.81
C TYR A 174 -7.58 -1.80 -0.35
N ASP A 175 -6.75 -2.80 -0.10
CA ASP A 175 -6.31 -3.13 1.25
C ASP A 175 -4.98 -3.89 1.17
N LEU A 176 -4.13 -3.67 2.16
CA LEU A 176 -2.87 -4.36 2.33
C LEU A 176 -2.92 -5.09 3.68
N MET A 177 -2.52 -6.36 3.66
CA MET A 177 -2.32 -7.13 4.88
C MET A 177 -0.86 -7.45 5.06
N PHE A 178 -0.37 -7.16 6.26
CA PHE A 178 0.98 -7.48 6.67
C PHE A 178 0.93 -8.27 7.99
N SER A 179 1.64 -9.40 8.06
CA SER A 179 1.59 -10.32 9.22
C SER A 179 0.17 -10.67 9.66
N GLY A 180 -0.72 -10.90 8.68
CA GLY A 180 -2.13 -11.21 8.90
C GLY A 180 -3.02 -10.02 9.28
N VAL A 181 -2.46 -8.83 9.51
CA VAL A 181 -3.20 -7.63 9.92
C VAL A 181 -3.54 -6.78 8.70
N SER A 182 -4.83 -6.55 8.47
CA SER A 182 -5.33 -5.63 7.43
C SER A 182 -5.20 -4.18 7.88
N LEU A 183 -4.63 -3.35 7.00
CA LEU A 183 -4.47 -1.93 7.23
C LEU A 183 -5.84 -1.24 7.32
N VAL A 184 -6.76 -1.55 6.39
CA VAL A 184 -8.12 -0.99 6.40
C VAL A 184 -8.87 -1.38 7.68
N LYS A 185 -8.77 -2.63 8.13
CA LYS A 185 -9.41 -3.06 9.39
C LYS A 185 -8.81 -2.37 10.60
N ASN A 186 -7.51 -2.08 10.60
CA ASN A 186 -6.86 -1.35 11.68
C ASN A 186 -7.42 0.09 11.77
N TYR A 187 -7.41 0.82 10.66
CA TYR A 187 -8.01 2.16 10.60
C TYR A 187 -9.50 2.13 10.98
N GLN A 188 -10.23 1.12 10.50
CA GLN A 188 -11.63 0.94 10.86
C GLN A 188 -11.84 0.82 12.37
N ALA A 189 -11.02 0.02 13.06
CA ALA A 189 -11.11 -0.08 14.52
C ALA A 189 -10.83 1.28 15.20
N GLN A 190 -9.84 2.04 14.72
CA GLN A 190 -9.49 3.35 15.29
C GLN A 190 -10.59 4.40 15.08
N PHE A 191 -11.10 4.51 13.85
CA PHE A 191 -12.17 5.46 13.55
C PHE A 191 -13.46 5.08 14.28
N ASN A 192 -13.87 3.81 14.26
CA ASN A 192 -15.03 3.35 15.03
C ASN A 192 -14.88 3.64 16.52
N SER A 193 -13.68 3.41 17.08
CA SER A 193 -13.37 3.69 18.48
C SER A 193 -13.52 5.18 18.81
N HIS A 194 -13.05 6.08 17.94
CA HIS A 194 -13.23 7.53 18.09
C HIS A 194 -14.70 7.93 17.95
N ILE A 195 -15.38 7.47 16.89
CA ILE A 195 -16.77 7.83 16.59
C ILE A 195 -17.71 7.37 17.71
N ARG A 196 -17.52 6.15 18.25
CA ARG A 196 -18.31 5.66 19.38
C ARG A 196 -18.17 6.51 20.64
N ARG A 197 -17.01 7.13 20.87
CA ARG A 197 -16.78 7.95 22.07
C ARG A 197 -17.13 9.42 21.88
N LYS A 198 -16.95 9.97 20.68
CA LYS A 198 -16.96 11.42 20.43
C LYS A 198 -17.84 11.87 19.28
N GLY A 199 -18.50 10.93 18.59
CA GLY A 199 -19.32 11.21 17.41
C GLY A 199 -18.52 11.41 16.13
N ILE A 200 -19.22 11.33 14.99
CA ILE A 200 -18.63 11.51 13.65
C ILE A 200 -18.17 12.96 13.41
N ASP A 201 -18.90 13.94 13.94
CA ASP A 201 -18.53 15.36 13.79
C ASP A 201 -17.20 15.68 14.48
N SER A 202 -16.93 15.05 15.62
CA SER A 202 -15.62 15.17 16.28
C SER A 202 -14.50 14.60 15.42
N LEU A 203 -14.74 13.48 14.72
CA LEU A 203 -13.77 12.93 13.78
C LEU A 203 -13.50 13.91 12.64
N MET A 204 -14.56 14.46 12.03
CA MET A 204 -14.42 15.40 10.91
C MET A 204 -13.72 16.69 11.33
N ARG A 205 -14.03 17.27 12.49
CA ARG A 205 -13.30 18.43 13.04
C ARG A 205 -11.82 18.13 13.23
N LYS A 206 -11.49 16.96 13.78
CA LYS A 206 -10.10 16.53 13.96
C LYS A 206 -9.37 16.39 12.63
N ILE A 207 -10.04 15.85 11.62
CA ILE A 207 -9.50 15.69 10.27
C ILE A 207 -9.23 17.04 9.62
N ILE A 208 -10.20 17.95 9.63
CA ILE A 208 -10.07 19.30 9.04
C ILE A 208 -8.92 20.05 9.71
N SER A 209 -8.82 20.00 11.04
CA SER A 209 -7.71 20.62 11.77
C SER A 209 -6.34 20.02 11.44
N LYS A 210 -6.28 18.75 11.03
CA LYS A 210 -5.03 18.09 10.60
C LYS A 210 -4.64 18.40 9.16
N LEU A 211 -5.62 18.72 8.32
CA LEU A 211 -5.38 19.17 6.95
C LEU A 211 -4.97 20.65 6.90
N SER A 212 -5.47 21.49 7.80
CA SER A 212 -5.13 22.92 7.84
C SER A 212 -3.77 23.25 8.48
N LYS A 213 -3.03 22.23 8.94
CA LYS A 213 -1.76 22.36 9.67
C LYS A 213 -0.58 21.73 8.93
N GLY A 214 -0.82 21.19 7.75
CA GLY A 214 0.23 20.79 6.80
C GLY A 214 0.24 21.81 5.67
#